data_AF-A0A4P2R4Z7-F1
#
_entry.id   AF-A0A4P2R4Z7-F1
#
_cell.length_a   1.000
_cell.length_b   1.000
_cell.length_c   1.000
_cell.angle_alpha   90.00
_cell.angle_beta   90.00
_cell.angle_gamma   90.00
#
_symmetry.space_group_name_H-M   'P 1'
#
loop_
_entity.id
_entity.type
_entity.pdbx_description
1 polymer ?
#
loop_
_entity_poly.entity_id
_entity_poly.type
_entity_poly.pdbx_seq_one_letter_code
_entity_poly.pdbx_strand_id
1 'polypeptide(L)'
;MILPKKRDPRFITIRRGGLLDDGTHHALAIWAADCAQHVVRFFDEYRPDDDRPRRAIALVRAWTRGEATMRECHNAAFASNAAGREAPPAAKLAALSAGQAVAVAHVAAHELGAAAYAIRAAREAAPPGQGDAAARAERQWQWEQLPDAIRDLVLDDQKLRNALCWNVFVD
;
A
#
# COMPACT_ATOMS: atom_id res chain seq x y z
N MET A 1 -3.61 11.76 -7.51
CA MET A 1 -4.28 10.45 -7.52
C MET A 1 -3.30 9.43 -8.09
N ILE A 2 -2.98 8.35 -7.36
CA ILE A 2 -1.93 7.36 -7.72
C ILE A 2 -2.43 6.37 -8.80
N LEU A 3 -3.74 6.32 -9.05
CA LEU A 3 -4.32 5.50 -10.10
C LEU A 3 -4.20 6.18 -11.47
N PRO A 4 -3.75 5.46 -12.51
CA PRO A 4 -3.62 6.00 -13.86
C PRO A 4 -5.00 6.22 -14.50
N LYS A 5 -5.06 7.16 -15.47
CA LYS A 5 -6.28 7.38 -16.27
C LYS A 5 -6.63 6.16 -17.13
N LYS A 6 -5.63 5.58 -17.80
CA LYS A 6 -5.75 4.31 -18.53
C LYS A 6 -5.45 3.18 -17.55
N ARG A 7 -6.45 2.32 -17.30
CA ARG A 7 -6.28 1.16 -16.42
C ARG A 7 -5.54 0.05 -17.15
N ASP A 8 -4.62 -0.60 -16.46
CA ASP A 8 -3.95 -1.80 -16.94
C ASP A 8 -4.85 -3.03 -16.70
N PRO A 9 -5.21 -3.80 -17.75
CA PRO A 9 -6.02 -5.01 -17.62
C PRO A 9 -5.46 -6.05 -16.64
N ARG A 10 -4.14 -6.08 -16.42
CA ARG A 10 -3.49 -6.98 -15.44
C ARG A 10 -3.87 -6.70 -14.00
N PHE A 11 -4.44 -5.52 -13.70
CA PHE A 11 -4.94 -5.15 -12.37
C PHE A 11 -6.48 -5.09 -12.32
N ILE A 12 -7.16 -5.60 -13.34
CA ILE A 12 -8.62 -5.72 -13.40
C ILE A 12 -8.98 -7.20 -13.32
N THR A 13 -9.86 -7.56 -12.39
CA THR A 13 -10.30 -8.95 -12.21
C THR A 13 -10.94 -9.52 -13.46
N ILE A 14 -10.78 -10.82 -13.73
CA ILE A 14 -11.42 -11.52 -14.87
C ILE A 14 -12.93 -11.25 -14.94
N ARG A 15 -13.64 -11.31 -13.81
CA ARG A 15 -15.08 -10.98 -13.69
C ARG A 15 -15.48 -9.55 -14.09
N ARG A 16 -14.50 -8.65 -14.25
CA ARG A 16 -14.67 -7.26 -14.71
C ARG A 16 -14.03 -7.00 -16.08
N GLY A 17 -13.72 -8.06 -16.83
CA GLY A 17 -13.16 -7.98 -18.18
C GLY A 17 -11.65 -7.73 -18.25
N GLY A 18 -10.91 -8.00 -17.17
CA GLY A 18 -9.45 -7.92 -17.15
C GLY A 18 -8.77 -9.29 -17.13
N LEU A 19 -7.51 -9.31 -16.68
CA LEU A 19 -6.64 -10.49 -16.69
C LEU A 19 -6.25 -10.98 -15.28
N LEU A 20 -6.66 -10.28 -14.22
CA LEU A 20 -6.28 -10.60 -12.85
C LEU A 20 -7.14 -11.74 -12.30
N ASP A 21 -6.52 -12.88 -11.99
CA ASP A 21 -7.15 -13.95 -11.21
C ASP A 21 -7.17 -13.61 -9.71
N ASP A 22 -8.00 -14.32 -8.95
CA ASP A 22 -8.19 -14.04 -7.51
C ASP A 22 -6.93 -14.37 -6.68
N GLY A 23 -6.12 -15.36 -7.07
CA GLY A 23 -4.88 -15.70 -6.38
C GLY A 23 -3.84 -14.59 -6.50
N THR A 24 -3.63 -14.09 -7.72
CA THR A 24 -2.79 -12.93 -7.98
C THR A 24 -3.33 -11.68 -7.28
N HIS A 25 -4.65 -11.46 -7.28
CA HIS A 25 -5.27 -10.34 -6.56
C HIS A 25 -5.00 -10.41 -5.05
N HIS A 26 -5.15 -11.58 -4.45
CA HIS A 26 -4.84 -11.79 -3.03
C HIS A 26 -3.36 -11.61 -2.74
N ALA A 27 -2.46 -12.09 -3.59
CA ALA A 27 -1.02 -11.90 -3.42
C ALA A 27 -0.63 -10.40 -3.43
N LEU A 28 -1.19 -9.62 -4.35
CA LEU A 28 -1.00 -8.15 -4.38
C LEU A 28 -1.52 -7.49 -3.09
N ALA A 29 -2.66 -7.97 -2.56
CA ALA A 29 -3.25 -7.44 -1.34
C ALA A 29 -2.41 -7.75 -0.09
N ILE A 30 -1.85 -8.96 0.00
CA ILE A 30 -0.94 -9.35 1.09
C ILE A 30 0.35 -8.54 1.03
N TRP A 31 0.99 -8.44 -0.13
CA TRP A 31 2.22 -7.64 -0.26
C TRP A 31 1.99 -6.17 0.08
N ALA A 32 0.90 -5.57 -0.39
CA ALA A 32 0.54 -4.20 -0.03
C ALA A 32 0.31 -4.05 1.49
N ALA A 33 -0.27 -5.06 2.14
CA ALA A 33 -0.44 -5.11 3.59
C ALA A 33 0.89 -5.24 4.33
N ASP A 34 1.86 -5.99 3.79
CA ASP A 34 3.21 -6.11 4.36
C ASP A 34 3.95 -4.77 4.29
N CYS A 35 3.90 -4.08 3.15
CA CYS A 35 4.43 -2.72 2.99
C CYS A 35 3.84 -1.74 4.02
N ALA A 36 2.51 -1.73 4.17
CA ALA A 36 1.85 -0.87 5.15
C ALA A 36 2.18 -1.26 6.59
N GLN A 37 2.27 -2.56 6.89
CA GLN A 37 2.59 -3.08 8.22
C GLN A 37 3.98 -2.68 8.69
N HIS A 38 4.96 -2.57 7.79
CA HIS A 38 6.33 -2.22 8.15
C HIS A 38 6.47 -0.78 8.67
N VAL A 39 5.61 0.12 8.18
CA VAL A 39 5.63 1.55 8.49
C VAL A 39 4.51 1.99 9.45
N VAL A 40 3.54 1.13 9.78
CA VAL A 40 2.38 1.50 10.63
C VAL A 40 2.83 1.99 12.01
N ARG A 41 3.98 1.53 12.49
CA ARG A 41 4.61 2.00 13.74
C ARG A 41 4.76 3.51 13.82
N PHE A 42 5.00 4.21 12.70
CA PHE A 42 5.08 5.68 12.71
C PHE A 42 3.74 6.34 13.07
N PHE A 43 2.62 5.68 12.76
CA PHE A 43 1.32 6.12 13.22
C PHE A 43 1.05 5.69 14.67
N ASP A 44 1.37 4.44 15.02
CA ASP A 44 1.15 3.91 16.38
C ASP A 44 1.94 4.70 17.44
N GLU A 45 3.16 5.14 17.13
CA GLU A 45 3.97 6.01 18.01
C GLU A 45 3.34 7.39 18.22
N TYR A 46 2.62 7.91 17.21
CA TYR A 46 1.96 9.21 17.27
C TYR A 46 0.60 9.16 17.99
N ARG A 47 -0.21 8.14 17.72
CA ARG A 47 -1.56 7.96 18.30
C ARG A 47 -1.82 6.47 18.61
N PRO A 48 -1.27 5.94 19.71
CA PRO A 48 -1.35 4.50 20.02
C PRO A 48 -2.78 3.99 20.23
N ASP A 49 -3.68 4.85 20.71
CA ASP A 49 -5.08 4.53 20.98
C ASP A 49 -5.97 4.53 19.71
N ASP A 50 -5.45 4.97 18.57
CA ASP A 50 -6.18 5.00 17.30
C ASP A 50 -5.76 3.82 16.42
N ASP A 51 -6.58 2.76 16.41
CA ASP A 51 -6.27 1.52 15.72
C ASP A 51 -6.64 1.51 14.23
N ARG A 52 -7.19 2.60 13.67
CA ARG A 52 -7.76 2.61 12.31
C ARG A 52 -6.79 2.12 11.23
N PRO A 53 -5.49 2.51 11.20
CA PRO A 53 -4.54 1.96 10.24
C PRO A 53 -4.22 0.48 10.45
N ARG A 54 -4.02 0.03 11.70
CA ARG A 54 -3.81 -1.40 12.02
C ARG A 54 -5.01 -2.24 11.63
N ARG A 55 -6.23 -1.73 11.87
CA ARG A 55 -7.49 -2.38 11.49
C ARG A 55 -7.62 -2.48 9.96
N ALA A 56 -7.22 -1.46 9.21
CA ALA A 56 -7.21 -1.53 7.75
C ALA A 56 -6.29 -2.66 7.23
N ILE A 57 -5.08 -2.78 7.79
CA ILE A 57 -4.13 -3.85 7.45
C ILE A 57 -4.69 -5.23 7.83
N ALA A 58 -5.30 -5.36 9.00
CA ALA A 58 -5.92 -6.62 9.42
C ALA A 58 -7.10 -7.02 8.50
N LEU A 59 -7.92 -6.05 8.09
CA LEU A 59 -9.09 -6.29 7.24
C LEU A 59 -8.70 -6.77 5.84
N VAL A 60 -7.65 -6.22 5.23
CA VAL A 60 -7.22 -6.71 3.92
C VAL A 60 -6.73 -8.15 3.98
N ARG A 61 -6.01 -8.53 5.04
CA ARG A 61 -5.60 -9.92 5.26
C ARG A 61 -6.80 -10.84 5.54
N ALA A 62 -7.81 -10.36 6.27
CA ALA A 62 -9.05 -11.09 6.48
C ALA A 62 -9.83 -11.29 5.16
N TRP A 63 -9.86 -10.27 4.31
CA TRP A 63 -10.51 -10.34 3.01
C TRP A 63 -9.89 -11.40 2.10
N THR A 64 -8.55 -11.53 2.06
CA THR A 64 -7.90 -12.59 1.28
C THR A 64 -8.19 -14.01 1.78
N ARG A 65 -8.68 -14.15 3.02
CA ARG A 65 -9.15 -15.42 3.60
C ARG A 65 -10.68 -15.62 3.48
N GLY A 66 -11.40 -14.67 2.89
CA GLY A 66 -12.86 -14.70 2.81
C GLY A 66 -13.58 -14.32 4.11
N GLU A 67 -12.87 -13.78 5.09
CA GLU A 67 -13.39 -13.43 6.43
C GLU A 67 -13.91 -11.98 6.52
N ALA A 68 -13.64 -11.16 5.49
CA ALA A 68 -14.13 -9.79 5.38
C ALA A 68 -14.66 -9.51 3.98
N THR A 69 -15.61 -8.59 3.89
CA THR A 69 -16.21 -8.16 2.63
C THR A 69 -15.41 -7.02 2.00
N MET A 70 -15.50 -6.89 0.67
CA MET A 70 -14.92 -5.74 -0.04
C MET A 70 -15.47 -4.40 0.49
N ARG A 71 -16.75 -4.36 0.90
CA ARG A 71 -17.37 -3.15 1.45
C ARG A 71 -16.75 -2.72 2.79
N GLU A 72 -16.45 -3.68 3.67
CA GLU A 72 -15.74 -3.40 4.92
C GLU A 72 -14.33 -2.86 4.64
N CYS A 73 -13.61 -3.47 3.69
CA CYS A 73 -12.31 -2.99 3.25
C CYS A 73 -12.38 -1.55 2.69
N HIS A 74 -13.37 -1.27 1.85
CA HIS A 74 -13.57 0.06 1.26
C HIS A 74 -13.86 1.12 2.33
N ASN A 75 -14.70 0.81 3.33
CA ASN A 75 -14.96 1.72 4.45
C ASN A 75 -13.70 1.95 5.31
N ALA A 76 -12.93 0.88 5.57
CA ALA A 76 -11.68 0.96 6.32
C ALA A 76 -10.62 1.82 5.61
N ALA A 77 -10.60 1.82 4.26
CA ALA A 77 -9.72 2.71 3.50
C ALA A 77 -9.96 4.18 3.84
N PHE A 78 -11.23 4.61 3.87
CA PHE A 78 -11.58 5.98 4.26
C PHE A 78 -11.28 6.26 5.73
N ALA A 79 -11.55 5.31 6.62
CA ALA A 79 -11.26 5.46 8.04
C ALA A 79 -9.76 5.67 8.30
N SER A 80 -8.91 4.86 7.64
CA SER A 80 -7.44 5.00 7.73
C SER A 80 -6.97 6.34 7.19
N ASN A 81 -7.46 6.75 6.01
CA ASN A 81 -7.14 8.06 5.44
C ASN A 81 -7.57 9.22 6.34
N ALA A 82 -8.71 9.10 7.02
CA ALA A 82 -9.21 10.11 7.95
C ALA A 82 -8.33 10.21 9.21
N ALA A 83 -7.80 9.08 9.69
CA ALA A 83 -6.89 9.03 10.83
C ALA A 83 -5.62 9.85 10.60
N GLY A 84 -5.10 9.86 9.37
CA GLY A 84 -3.89 10.59 9.01
C GLY A 84 -4.06 12.10 8.76
N ARG A 85 -5.27 12.68 8.75
CA ARG A 85 -5.48 14.07 8.29
C ARG A 85 -4.69 15.13 9.07
N GLU A 86 -4.62 14.97 10.39
CA GLU A 86 -3.97 15.90 11.32
C GLU A 86 -2.67 15.33 11.90
N ALA A 87 -2.22 14.20 11.37
CA ALA A 87 -1.02 13.54 11.84
C ALA A 87 0.25 14.20 11.27
N PRO A 88 1.38 14.14 11.99
CA PRO A 88 2.70 14.48 11.45
C PRO A 88 2.99 13.73 10.14
N PRO A 89 3.91 14.24 9.28
CA PRO A 89 4.13 13.70 7.94
C PRO A 89 4.31 12.17 7.87
N ALA A 90 5.20 11.59 8.68
CA ALA A 90 5.44 10.14 8.70
C ALA A 90 4.19 9.34 9.08
N ALA A 91 3.52 9.71 10.18
CA ALA A 91 2.29 9.09 10.65
C ALA A 91 1.16 9.19 9.62
N LYS A 92 0.98 10.38 9.02
CA LYS A 92 -0.01 10.61 7.94
C LYS A 92 0.24 9.68 6.77
N LEU A 93 1.48 9.54 6.31
CA LEU A 93 1.84 8.69 5.18
C LEU A 93 1.65 7.20 5.52
N ALA A 94 1.97 6.77 6.74
CA ALA A 94 1.70 5.42 7.20
C ALA A 94 0.18 5.10 7.19
N ALA A 95 -0.66 6.03 7.66
CA ALA A 95 -2.11 5.87 7.60
C ALA A 95 -2.66 5.84 6.16
N LEU A 96 -2.09 6.64 5.25
CA LEU A 96 -2.42 6.59 3.82
C LEU A 96 -1.97 5.28 3.18
N SER A 97 -0.80 4.75 3.55
CA SER A 97 -0.30 3.44 3.09
C SER A 97 -1.27 2.32 3.48
N ALA A 98 -1.67 2.25 4.75
CA ALA A 98 -2.67 1.29 5.22
C ALA A 98 -4.04 1.44 4.51
N GLY A 99 -4.46 2.69 4.24
CA GLY A 99 -5.66 2.99 3.48
C GLY A 99 -5.60 2.49 2.03
N GLN A 100 -4.45 2.62 1.38
CA GLN A 100 -4.22 2.04 0.05
C GLN A 100 -4.18 0.51 0.09
N ALA A 101 -3.50 -0.08 1.07
CA ALA A 101 -3.40 -1.53 1.21
C ALA A 101 -4.79 -2.18 1.29
N VAL A 102 -5.68 -1.63 2.12
CA VAL A 102 -7.04 -2.17 2.24
C VAL A 102 -7.93 -1.89 1.03
N ALA A 103 -7.65 -0.82 0.28
CA ALA A 103 -8.34 -0.52 -0.97
C ALA A 103 -7.99 -1.51 -2.11
N VAL A 104 -6.93 -2.32 -1.98
CA VAL A 104 -6.60 -3.37 -2.96
C VAL A 104 -7.77 -4.33 -3.15
N ALA A 105 -8.51 -4.66 -2.08
CA ALA A 105 -9.72 -5.49 -2.15
C ALA A 105 -10.79 -4.96 -3.14
N HIS A 106 -10.84 -3.64 -3.35
CA HIS A 106 -11.74 -2.99 -4.29
C HIS A 106 -11.15 -2.87 -5.71
N VAL A 107 -9.90 -2.40 -5.80
CA VAL A 107 -9.14 -2.18 -7.05
C VAL A 107 -7.67 -2.55 -6.82
N ALA A 108 -7.18 -3.56 -7.54
CA ALA A 108 -5.86 -4.13 -7.29
C ALA A 108 -4.69 -3.12 -7.42
N ALA A 109 -4.82 -2.17 -8.35
CA ALA A 109 -3.80 -1.14 -8.62
C ALA A 109 -3.50 -0.20 -7.43
N HIS A 110 -4.24 -0.29 -6.31
CA HIS A 110 -3.88 0.39 -5.07
C HIS A 110 -2.62 -0.18 -4.40
N GLU A 111 -2.15 -1.37 -4.79
CA GLU A 111 -0.94 -1.99 -4.23
C GLU A 111 0.27 -1.04 -4.28
N LEU A 112 0.45 -0.35 -5.41
CA LEU A 112 1.56 0.58 -5.59
C LEU A 112 1.41 1.83 -4.74
N GLY A 113 0.17 2.24 -4.46
CA GLY A 113 -0.10 3.34 -3.54
C GLY A 113 0.32 3.00 -2.12
N ALA A 114 0.10 1.77 -1.67
CA ALA A 114 0.52 1.32 -0.35
C ALA A 114 2.05 1.36 -0.23
N ALA A 115 2.74 0.78 -1.21
CA ALA A 115 4.20 0.76 -1.29
C ALA A 115 4.81 2.16 -1.36
N ALA A 116 4.30 3.03 -2.24
CA ALA A 116 4.83 4.38 -2.42
C ALA A 116 4.65 5.25 -1.18
N TYR A 117 3.49 5.18 -0.51
CA TYR A 117 3.29 5.90 0.74
C TYR A 117 4.15 5.36 1.87
N ALA A 118 4.42 4.05 1.93
CA ALA A 118 5.32 3.46 2.92
C ALA A 118 6.76 3.97 2.74
N ILE A 119 7.29 3.98 1.51
CA ILE A 119 8.62 4.55 1.21
C ILE A 119 8.72 6.01 1.67
N ARG A 120 7.66 6.80 1.41
CA ARG A 120 7.63 8.19 1.85
C ARG A 120 7.50 8.33 3.36
N ALA A 121 6.75 7.45 4.03
CA ALA A 121 6.66 7.45 5.49
C ALA A 121 8.03 7.20 6.13
N ALA A 122 8.79 6.24 5.62
CA ALA A 122 10.16 5.97 6.07
C ALA A 122 11.09 7.17 5.84
N ARG A 123 10.98 7.84 4.69
CA ARG A 123 11.74 9.07 4.39
C ARG A 123 11.47 10.19 5.40
N GLU A 124 10.20 10.45 5.70
CA GLU A 124 9.79 11.52 6.61
C GLU A 124 10.10 11.21 8.08
N ALA A 125 10.17 9.93 8.45
CA ALA A 125 10.53 9.50 9.81
C ALA A 125 12.05 9.56 10.07
N ALA A 126 12.87 9.66 9.02
CA ALA A 126 14.31 9.60 9.15
C ALA A 126 14.90 10.86 9.79
N PRO A 127 16.05 10.76 10.49
CA PRO A 127 16.80 11.93 10.94
C PRO A 127 17.16 12.88 9.79
N PRO A 128 17.40 14.17 10.07
CA PRO A 128 17.83 15.14 9.08
C PRO A 128 19.04 14.63 8.27
N GLY A 129 18.95 14.70 6.94
CA GLY A 129 19.98 14.22 6.02
C GLY A 129 19.96 12.72 5.70
N GLN A 130 19.10 11.93 6.34
CA GLN A 130 19.04 10.47 6.15
C GLN A 130 17.79 9.99 5.38
N GLY A 131 16.89 10.90 4.99
CA GLY A 131 15.61 10.55 4.35
C GLY A 131 15.75 9.70 3.08
N ASP A 132 16.70 10.03 2.21
CA ASP A 132 16.87 9.29 0.95
C ASP A 132 17.44 7.89 1.20
N ALA A 133 18.30 7.72 2.20
CA ALA A 133 18.80 6.41 2.61
C ALA A 133 17.67 5.56 3.20
N ALA A 134 16.81 6.14 4.04
CA ALA A 134 15.66 5.45 4.60
C ALA A 134 14.63 5.04 3.54
N ALA A 135 14.35 5.90 2.56
CA ALA A 135 13.50 5.55 1.42
C ALA A 135 14.07 4.39 0.60
N ARG A 136 15.37 4.41 0.29
CA ARG A 136 16.03 3.30 -0.42
C ARG A 136 16.00 2.00 0.37
N ALA A 137 16.24 2.06 1.67
CA ALA A 137 16.16 0.89 2.56
C ALA A 137 14.74 0.29 2.60
N GLU A 138 13.72 1.13 2.72
CA GLU A 138 12.32 0.70 2.68
C GLU A 138 11.96 0.07 1.33
N ARG A 139 12.35 0.70 0.21
CA ARG A 139 12.12 0.14 -1.13
C ARG A 139 12.80 -1.22 -1.32
N GLN A 140 14.05 -1.35 -0.89
CA GLN A 140 14.81 -2.60 -0.96
C GLN A 140 14.11 -3.69 -0.15
N TRP A 141 13.68 -3.38 1.08
CA TRP A 141 12.93 -4.30 1.91
C TRP A 141 11.63 -4.75 1.23
N GLN A 142 10.86 -3.83 0.62
CA GLN A 142 9.62 -4.16 -0.09
C GLN A 142 9.87 -5.11 -1.28
N TRP A 143 10.98 -4.95 -2.00
CA TRP A 143 11.38 -5.86 -3.09
C TRP A 143 11.78 -7.24 -2.57
N GLU A 144 12.44 -7.33 -1.42
CA GLU A 144 12.75 -8.61 -0.76
C GLU A 144 11.49 -9.33 -0.28
N GLN A 145 10.44 -8.60 0.07
CA GLN A 145 9.15 -9.18 0.45
C GLN A 145 8.27 -9.56 -0.76
N LEU A 146 8.63 -9.20 -2.00
CA LEU A 146 7.81 -9.53 -3.18
C LEU A 146 7.78 -11.04 -3.42
N PRO A 147 6.58 -11.68 -3.38
CA PRO A 147 6.43 -13.06 -3.79
C PRO A 147 6.75 -13.23 -5.27
N ASP A 148 7.41 -14.34 -5.63
CA ASP A 148 7.81 -14.61 -7.02
C ASP A 148 6.64 -14.56 -8.00
N ALA A 149 5.45 -15.02 -7.58
CA ALA A 149 4.24 -15.06 -8.40
C ALA A 149 3.76 -13.67 -8.88
N ILE A 150 4.11 -12.59 -8.19
CA ILE A 150 3.69 -11.22 -8.54
C ILE A 150 4.87 -10.28 -8.82
N ARG A 151 6.11 -10.75 -8.66
CA ARG A 151 7.30 -9.90 -8.73
C ARG A 151 7.39 -9.16 -10.07
N ASP A 152 7.29 -9.87 -11.18
CA ASP A 152 7.41 -9.24 -12.51
C ASP A 152 6.28 -8.25 -12.79
N LEU A 153 5.05 -8.58 -12.34
CA LEU A 153 3.90 -7.70 -12.47
C LEU A 153 4.10 -6.38 -11.71
N VAL A 154 4.51 -6.46 -10.45
CA VAL A 154 4.73 -5.27 -9.61
C VAL A 154 5.91 -4.45 -10.10
N LEU A 155 7.03 -5.08 -10.49
CA LEU A 155 8.21 -4.36 -10.97
C LEU A 155 7.95 -3.67 -12.33
N ASP A 156 7.17 -4.29 -13.21
CA ASP A 156 6.76 -3.65 -14.47
C ASP A 156 5.81 -2.46 -14.20
N ASP A 157 4.86 -2.63 -13.29
CA ASP A 157 3.94 -1.55 -12.92
C ASP A 157 4.63 -0.38 -12.18
N GLN A 158 5.64 -0.68 -11.34
CA GLN A 158 6.54 0.32 -10.78
C GLN A 158 7.19 1.17 -11.87
N LYS A 159 7.70 0.57 -12.96
CA LYS A 159 8.28 1.30 -14.09
C LYS A 159 7.24 2.19 -14.79
N LEU A 160 6.04 1.65 -15.04
CA LEU A 160 4.98 2.37 -15.77
C LEU A 160 4.36 3.53 -14.97
N ARG A 161 4.20 3.35 -13.66
CA ARG A 161 3.48 4.30 -12.80
C ARG A 161 4.38 5.10 -11.87
N ASN A 162 5.71 4.99 -11.98
CA ASN A 162 6.63 5.65 -11.06
C ASN A 162 6.39 7.16 -10.94
N ALA A 163 6.14 7.84 -12.06
CA ALA A 163 5.88 9.28 -12.10
C ALA A 163 4.61 9.67 -11.30
N LEU A 164 3.60 8.80 -11.26
CA LEU A 164 2.39 8.99 -10.43
C LEU A 164 2.67 8.75 -8.94
N CYS A 165 3.76 8.04 -8.63
CA CYS A 165 4.22 7.68 -7.31
C CYS A 165 5.45 8.49 -6.87
N TRP A 166 5.63 9.70 -7.42
CA TRP A 166 6.74 10.61 -7.05
C TRP A 166 8.15 10.05 -7.30
N ASN A 167 8.27 9.15 -8.27
CA ASN A 167 9.53 8.50 -8.66
C ASN A 167 10.23 7.72 -7.53
N VAL A 168 9.49 7.26 -6.52
CA VAL A 168 10.07 6.59 -5.34
C VAL A 168 10.63 5.18 -5.62
N PHE A 169 10.28 4.57 -6.76
CA PHE A 169 10.71 3.20 -7.09
C PHE A 169 12.02 3.10 -7.88
N VAL A 170 12.65 4.23 -8.18
CA VAL A 170 13.97 4.29 -8.83
C VAL A 170 14.93 5.14 -7.99
N ASP A 171 16.22 5.02 -8.26
CA ASP A 171 17.24 5.92 -7.71
C ASP A 171 17.30 7.26 -8.46
#